data_AF-A0A2D2DFI8-F1
#
_entry.id   AF-A0A2D2DFI8-F1
#
_cell.length_a   1.000
_cell.length_b   1.000
_cell.length_c   1.000
_cell.angle_alpha   90.00
_cell.angle_beta   90.00
_cell.angle_gamma   90.00
#
_symmetry.space_group_name_H-M   'P 1'
#
loop_
_entity.id
_entity.type
_entity.pdbx_description
1 polymer ?
#
loop_
_entity_poly.entity_id
_entity_poly.type
_entity_poly.pdbx_seq_one_letter_code
_entity_poly.pdbx_strand_id
1 'polypeptide(L)'
;MLLEDLDTHCPVHGNPLNDGVVMISYGLFRYSEAFNKAHRYLFPKSKFMVRGGCAVNDEIIYHMRYCNACRRAHLLWAAENKSNEGLPHLADEFERILHLRFGMENSVTNVPPDVHDLMHAHNLVDALKLLQRANPGVEIPELRAHMRYLSRGAELEQAILAMRMGGPQLVYEQLAALAERSGKDELQERFVGN
;
A
#
# COMPACT_ATOMS: atom_id res chain seq x y z
N MET A 1 4.97 1.97 19.84
CA MET A 1 3.54 1.95 20.20
C MET A 1 2.84 2.94 19.30
N LEU A 2 2.10 2.46 18.30
CA LEU A 2 1.29 3.32 17.44
C LEU A 2 0.16 3.85 18.33
N LEU A 3 0.12 5.17 18.56
CA LEU A 3 -0.88 5.81 19.40
C LEU A 3 -2.27 5.50 18.84
N GLU A 4 -3.16 4.99 19.70
CA GLU A 4 -4.58 4.84 19.34
C GLU A 4 -5.12 6.22 18.99
N ASP A 5 -5.51 6.39 17.73
CA ASP A 5 -6.18 7.61 17.29
C ASP A 5 -7.59 7.55 17.86
N LEU A 6 -7.83 8.17 19.03
CA LEU A 6 -9.10 8.18 19.76
C LEU A 6 -10.14 9.12 19.13
N ASP A 7 -9.74 9.99 18.21
CA ASP A 7 -10.62 10.96 17.58
C ASP A 7 -11.73 10.26 16.77
N THR A 8 -12.99 10.61 17.03
CA THR A 8 -14.13 10.13 16.23
C THR A 8 -14.46 11.04 15.05
N HIS A 9 -13.96 12.28 15.07
CA HIS A 9 -14.25 13.31 14.08
C HIS A 9 -12.97 14.02 13.64
N CYS A 10 -12.99 14.57 12.43
CA CYS A 10 -11.90 15.37 11.89
C CYS A 10 -11.85 16.75 12.57
N PRO A 11 -10.71 17.18 13.12
CA PRO A 11 -10.61 18.48 13.79
C PRO A 11 -10.69 19.69 12.84
N VAL A 12 -10.47 19.47 11.53
CA VAL A 12 -10.51 20.53 10.51
C VAL A 12 -11.87 20.60 9.82
N HIS A 13 -12.49 19.45 9.54
CA HIS A 13 -13.71 19.38 8.74
C HIS A 13 -14.97 19.04 9.54
N GLY A 14 -14.84 18.66 10.82
CA GLY A 14 -15.96 18.25 11.67
C GLY A 14 -16.64 16.92 11.27
N ASN A 15 -16.25 16.29 10.16
CA ASN A 15 -16.84 15.05 9.68
C ASN A 15 -16.43 13.83 10.53
N PRO A 16 -17.30 12.81 10.69
CA PRO A 16 -16.91 11.52 11.25
C PRO A 16 -15.72 10.92 10.50
N LEU A 17 -14.80 10.30 11.24
CA LEU A 17 -13.73 9.53 10.61
C LEU A 17 -14.26 8.18 10.13
N ASN A 18 -13.71 7.73 9.00
CA ASN A 18 -14.01 6.44 8.40
C ASN A 18 -12.89 5.46 8.77
N ASP A 19 -13.23 4.21 8.98
CA ASP A 19 -12.23 3.15 9.11
C ASP A 19 -11.67 2.78 7.74
N GLY A 20 -10.37 2.53 7.69
CA GLY A 20 -9.67 2.11 6.49
C GLY A 20 -8.37 1.43 6.81
N VAL A 21 -7.66 1.10 5.73
CA VAL A 21 -6.40 0.40 5.80
C VAL A 21 -5.40 1.16 4.95
N VAL A 22 -4.15 1.24 5.42
CA VAL A 22 -3.04 1.81 4.66
C VAL A 22 -1.85 0.89 4.74
N MET A 23 -0.95 1.02 3.77
CA MET A 23 0.35 0.36 3.86
C MET A 23 1.23 1.06 4.89
N ILE A 24 1.97 0.25 5.64
CA ILE A 24 3.06 0.73 6.49
C ILE A 24 4.27 0.98 5.58
N SER A 25 4.73 2.21 5.56
CA SER A 25 5.91 2.60 4.80
C SER A 25 7.11 2.76 5.72
N TYR A 26 8.13 1.94 5.47
CA TYR A 26 9.42 2.01 6.15
C TYR A 26 10.42 2.80 5.30
N GLY A 27 11.25 3.62 5.94
CA GLY A 27 12.28 4.42 5.29
C GLY A 27 12.53 5.78 5.94
N LEU A 28 13.53 6.50 5.42
CA LEU A 28 13.80 7.88 5.81
C LEU A 28 12.94 8.82 4.96
N PHE A 29 11.88 9.36 5.56
CA PHE A 29 10.99 10.32 4.92
C PHE A 29 11.37 11.74 5.33
N ARG A 30 11.77 12.56 4.37
CA ARG A 30 11.95 14.00 4.55
C ARG A 30 10.97 14.74 3.63
N TYR A 31 9.88 15.22 4.21
CA TYR A 31 8.95 16.08 3.50
C TYR A 31 9.37 17.54 3.56
N SER A 32 8.97 18.31 2.56
CA SER A 32 9.12 19.74 2.49
C SER A 32 8.43 20.45 3.67
N GLU A 33 8.91 21.63 4.03
CA GLU A 33 8.26 22.47 5.05
C GLU A 33 6.83 22.85 4.63
N ALA A 34 6.63 23.12 3.33
CA ALA A 34 5.33 23.43 2.76
C ALA A 34 4.32 22.30 2.99
N PHE A 35 4.71 21.05 2.69
CA PHE A 35 3.89 19.88 2.97
C PHE A 35 3.63 19.72 4.46
N ASN A 36 4.65 19.81 5.31
CA ASN A 36 4.47 19.63 6.75
C ASN A 36 3.47 20.65 7.33
N LYS A 37 3.51 21.90 6.84
CA LYS A 37 2.55 22.94 7.19
C LYS A 37 1.15 22.61 6.67
N ALA A 38 1.02 22.26 5.39
CA ALA A 38 -0.26 21.92 4.77
C ALA A 38 -0.90 20.69 5.43
N HIS A 39 -0.13 19.63 5.66
CA HIS A 39 -0.59 18.42 6.35
C HIS A 39 -1.09 18.73 7.75
N ARG A 40 -0.41 19.60 8.51
CA ARG A 40 -0.84 19.96 9.86
C ARG A 40 -2.18 20.71 9.89
N TYR A 41 -2.39 21.65 8.96
CA TYR A 41 -3.49 22.61 9.05
C TYR A 41 -4.65 22.35 8.09
N LEU A 42 -4.39 21.74 6.94
CA LEU A 42 -5.39 21.54 5.88
C LEU A 42 -5.90 20.10 5.85
N PHE A 43 -5.02 19.10 6.00
CA PHE A 43 -5.39 17.70 5.84
C PHE A 43 -4.76 16.72 6.86
N PRO A 44 -4.86 16.99 8.18
CA PRO A 44 -4.18 16.21 9.22
C PRO A 44 -4.68 14.76 9.34
N LYS A 45 -5.88 14.48 8.83
CA LYS A 45 -6.51 13.17 8.83
C LYS A 45 -6.66 12.59 7.41
N SER A 46 -5.82 12.99 6.45
CA SER A 46 -5.82 12.38 5.09
C SER A 46 -5.33 10.93 5.14
N LYS A 47 -4.23 10.69 5.87
CA LYS A 47 -3.75 9.38 6.26
C LYS A 47 -3.70 8.39 5.08
N PHE A 48 -2.89 8.72 4.07
CA PHE A 48 -2.66 7.85 2.92
C PHE A 48 -1.61 6.75 3.17
N MET A 49 -0.76 6.97 4.16
CA MET A 49 0.28 6.05 4.58
C MET A 49 0.52 6.23 6.08
N VAL A 50 1.04 5.19 6.73
CA VAL A 50 1.61 5.30 8.07
C VAL A 50 3.09 5.00 7.99
N ARG A 51 3.89 5.78 8.72
CA ARG A 51 5.34 5.54 8.79
C ARG A 51 5.60 4.47 9.84
N GLY A 52 6.25 3.39 9.44
CA GLY A 52 6.80 2.42 10.37
C GLY A 52 7.86 3.09 11.23
N GLY A 53 7.87 2.80 12.53
CA GLY A 53 8.96 3.23 13.42
C GLY A 53 10.26 2.49 13.13
N CYS A 54 11.28 2.66 13.98
CA CYS A 54 12.55 1.94 13.87
C CYS A 54 12.43 0.42 14.08
N ALA A 55 11.29 -0.06 14.60
CA ALA A 55 10.98 -1.48 14.66
C ALA A 55 10.25 -1.89 13.38
N VAL A 56 10.90 -2.75 12.60
CA VAL A 56 10.25 -3.48 11.51
C VAL A 56 9.44 -4.60 12.17
N ASN A 57 8.17 -4.34 12.44
CA ASN A 57 7.22 -5.44 12.62
C ASN A 57 6.94 -6.06 11.24
N ASP A 58 6.56 -7.34 11.21
CA ASP A 58 6.18 -8.03 9.97
C ASP A 58 4.84 -7.55 9.38
N GLU A 59 4.17 -6.61 10.06
CA GLU A 59 2.93 -5.96 9.61
C GLU A 59 3.20 -5.08 8.38
N ILE A 60 2.47 -5.35 7.29
CA ILE A 60 2.57 -4.63 6.02
C ILE A 60 1.47 -3.58 5.89
N ILE A 61 0.32 -3.83 6.53
CA ILE A 61 -0.85 -2.96 6.50
C ILE A 61 -1.22 -2.53 7.92
N TYR A 62 -1.86 -1.37 8.03
CA TYR A 62 -2.30 -0.81 9.30
C TYR A 62 -3.73 -0.30 9.22
N HIS A 63 -4.54 -0.70 10.20
CA HIS A 63 -5.91 -0.21 10.35
C HIS A 63 -5.91 1.18 10.98
N MET A 64 -6.65 2.11 10.37
CA MET A 64 -6.70 3.48 10.89
C MET A 64 -7.98 4.21 10.51
N ARG A 65 -8.17 5.34 11.18
CA ARG A 65 -9.27 6.25 10.92
C ARG A 65 -8.82 7.44 10.07
N TYR A 66 -9.62 7.81 9.07
CA TYR A 66 -9.30 8.87 8.12
C TYR A 66 -10.52 9.72 7.75
N CYS A 67 -10.27 10.91 7.20
CA CYS A 67 -11.31 11.82 6.74
C CYS A 67 -11.28 11.96 5.21
N ASN A 68 -12.40 11.66 4.53
CA ASN A 68 -12.54 11.84 3.08
C ASN A 68 -12.28 13.29 2.65
N ALA A 69 -12.73 14.28 3.43
CA ALA A 69 -12.47 15.68 3.14
C ALA A 69 -10.96 16.01 3.21
N CYS A 70 -10.24 15.49 4.21
CA CYS A 70 -8.78 15.62 4.25
C CYS A 70 -8.09 14.93 3.07
N ARG A 71 -8.52 13.73 2.66
CA ARG A 71 -7.94 13.03 1.49
C ARG A 71 -8.09 13.86 0.22
N ARG A 72 -9.27 14.43 -0.02
CA ARG A 72 -9.51 15.35 -1.14
C ARG A 72 -8.65 16.61 -1.06
N ALA A 73 -8.61 17.26 0.11
CA ALA A 73 -7.80 18.45 0.33
C ALA A 73 -6.29 18.19 0.10
N HIS A 74 -5.80 17.01 0.50
CA HIS A 74 -4.43 16.60 0.25
C HIS A 74 -4.16 16.44 -1.25
N LEU A 75 -5.04 15.76 -2.00
CA LEU A 75 -4.88 15.58 -3.44
C LEU A 75 -4.93 16.91 -4.21
N LEU A 76 -5.84 17.82 -3.84
CA LEU A 76 -5.91 19.17 -4.41
C LEU A 76 -4.61 19.94 -4.16
N TRP A 77 -4.14 19.95 -2.91
CA TRP A 77 -2.87 20.59 -2.56
C TRP A 77 -1.70 20.01 -3.35
N ALA A 78 -1.64 18.68 -3.47
CA ALA A 78 -0.62 17.96 -4.23
C ALA A 78 -0.61 18.38 -5.71
N ALA A 79 -1.78 18.47 -6.34
CA ALA A 79 -1.91 18.92 -7.72
C ALA A 79 -1.52 20.39 -7.92
N GLU A 80 -1.97 21.29 -7.04
CA GLU A 80 -1.64 22.72 -7.08
C GLU A 80 -0.14 22.97 -6.91
N ASN A 81 0.52 22.17 -6.08
CA ASN A 81 1.95 22.32 -5.76
C ASN A 81 2.86 21.39 -6.57
N LYS A 82 2.31 20.60 -7.50
CA LYS A 82 3.02 19.57 -8.29
C LYS A 82 3.88 18.65 -7.41
N SER A 83 3.30 18.20 -6.30
CA SER A 83 3.98 17.41 -5.27
C SER A 83 3.37 16.02 -5.15
N ASN A 84 4.21 15.01 -4.94
CA ASN A 84 3.79 13.63 -4.63
C ASN A 84 4.01 13.29 -3.14
N GLU A 85 4.35 14.27 -2.31
CA GLU A 85 4.67 14.04 -0.91
C GLU A 85 3.45 13.49 -0.16
N GLY A 86 3.62 12.31 0.47
CA GLY A 86 2.57 11.71 1.30
C GLY A 86 1.39 11.13 0.51
N LEU A 87 1.47 11.08 -0.83
CA LEU A 87 0.49 10.36 -1.64
C LEU A 87 0.72 8.84 -1.56
N PRO A 88 -0.35 8.05 -1.63
CA PRO A 88 -0.25 6.60 -1.73
C PRO A 88 0.23 6.20 -3.13
N HIS A 89 0.61 4.93 -3.28
CA HIS A 89 0.81 4.35 -4.61
C HIS A 89 -0.51 4.27 -5.39
N LEU A 90 -0.41 4.23 -6.71
CA LEU A 90 -1.56 4.09 -7.60
C LEU A 90 -2.22 2.70 -7.43
N ALA A 91 -3.47 2.61 -7.91
CA ALA A 91 -4.28 1.40 -7.77
C ALA A 91 -3.67 0.16 -8.46
N ASP A 92 -3.01 0.36 -9.58
CA ASP A 92 -2.29 -0.69 -10.32
C ASP A 92 -0.93 -1.03 -9.69
N GLU A 93 -0.33 -0.09 -8.97
CA GLU A 93 0.96 -0.30 -8.31
C GLU A 93 0.85 -0.95 -6.92
N PHE A 94 -0.22 -0.71 -6.17
CA PHE A 94 -0.24 -1.14 -4.75
C PHE A 94 -0.18 -2.66 -4.61
N GLU A 95 -0.85 -3.43 -5.49
CA GLU A 95 -0.81 -4.89 -5.44
C GLU A 95 0.61 -5.39 -5.66
N ARG A 96 1.28 -4.88 -6.70
CA ARG A 96 2.69 -5.20 -6.97
C ARG A 96 3.57 -4.90 -5.77
N ILE A 97 3.36 -3.77 -5.09
CA ILE A 97 4.15 -3.38 -3.92
C ILE A 97 3.83 -4.28 -2.72
N LEU A 98 2.58 -4.68 -2.52
CA LEU A 98 2.22 -5.68 -1.52
C LEU A 98 2.97 -7.00 -1.80
N HIS A 99 2.89 -7.53 -3.01
CA HIS A 99 3.62 -8.74 -3.38
C HIS A 99 5.12 -8.65 -3.03
N LEU A 100 5.78 -7.53 -3.40
CA LEU A 100 7.18 -7.30 -3.06
C LEU A 100 7.42 -7.23 -1.54
N ARG A 101 6.54 -6.57 -0.78
CA ARG A 101 6.63 -6.48 0.69
C ARG A 101 6.43 -7.83 1.38
N PHE A 102 5.65 -8.73 0.77
CA PHE A 102 5.49 -10.10 1.22
C PHE A 102 6.67 -11.02 0.82
N GLY A 103 7.65 -10.50 0.08
CA GLY A 103 8.88 -11.22 -0.30
C GLY A 103 8.84 -11.89 -1.67
N MET A 104 7.97 -11.42 -2.57
CA MET A 104 7.98 -11.89 -3.95
C MET A 104 9.31 -11.56 -4.62
N GLU A 105 10.02 -12.60 -5.06
CA GLU A 105 11.25 -12.47 -5.85
C GLU A 105 10.95 -12.50 -7.34
N ASN A 106 11.32 -11.44 -8.07
CA ASN A 106 11.10 -11.34 -9.52
C ASN A 106 11.95 -12.31 -10.34
N SER A 107 13.03 -12.85 -9.75
CA SER A 107 13.88 -13.86 -10.39
C SER A 107 13.21 -15.23 -10.47
N VAL A 108 12.21 -15.50 -9.61
CA VAL A 108 11.43 -16.73 -9.61
C VAL A 108 10.23 -16.55 -10.52
N THR A 109 10.31 -17.10 -11.73
CA THR A 109 9.30 -16.91 -12.79
C THR A 109 8.37 -18.11 -12.96
N ASN A 110 8.77 -19.28 -12.45
CA ASN A 110 8.00 -20.51 -12.57
C ASN A 110 7.84 -21.20 -11.20
N VAL A 111 6.60 -21.36 -10.74
CA VAL A 111 6.26 -22.06 -9.49
C VAL A 111 5.43 -23.30 -9.84
N PRO A 112 6.03 -24.51 -9.86
CA PRO A 112 5.28 -25.73 -10.09
C PRO A 112 4.18 -25.92 -9.03
N PRO A 113 2.98 -26.42 -9.40
CA PRO A 113 1.88 -26.58 -8.46
C PRO A 113 2.24 -27.47 -7.26
N ASP A 114 3.01 -28.54 -7.49
CA ASP A 114 3.46 -29.48 -6.46
C ASP A 114 4.34 -28.83 -5.37
N VAL A 115 4.89 -27.63 -5.60
CA VAL A 115 5.64 -26.88 -4.57
C VAL A 115 4.72 -26.56 -3.39
N HIS A 116 3.46 -26.20 -3.65
CA HIS A 116 2.49 -25.91 -2.59
C HIS A 116 2.17 -27.17 -1.77
N ASP A 117 1.95 -28.30 -2.43
CA ASP A 117 1.68 -29.58 -1.76
C ASP A 117 2.86 -30.01 -0.88
N LEU A 118 4.09 -29.88 -1.38
CA LEU A 118 5.31 -30.17 -0.62
C LEU A 118 5.49 -29.23 0.56
N MET A 119 5.16 -27.95 0.41
CA MET A 119 5.20 -26.97 1.50
C MET A 119 4.16 -27.29 2.58
N HIS A 120 2.93 -27.64 2.20
CA HIS A 120 1.87 -28.06 3.13
C HIS A 120 2.24 -29.35 3.88
N ALA A 121 2.94 -30.28 3.22
CA ALA A 121 3.47 -31.49 3.84
C ALA A 121 4.76 -31.26 4.66
N HIS A 122 5.19 -30.01 4.86
CA HIS A 122 6.45 -29.63 5.50
C HIS A 122 7.72 -30.23 4.87
N ASN A 123 7.66 -30.68 3.61
CA ASN A 123 8.82 -31.17 2.86
C ASN A 123 9.53 -30.02 2.12
N LEU A 124 10.14 -29.12 2.90
CA LEU A 124 10.73 -27.88 2.39
C LEU A 124 11.96 -28.12 1.49
N VAL A 125 12.71 -29.20 1.73
CA VAL A 125 13.90 -29.51 0.94
C VAL A 125 13.53 -29.91 -0.48
N ASP A 126 12.51 -30.76 -0.64
CA ASP A 126 12.08 -31.18 -1.98
C ASP A 126 11.30 -30.07 -2.69
N ALA A 127 10.52 -29.27 -1.97
CA ALA A 127 9.92 -28.04 -2.50
C ALA A 127 10.99 -27.09 -3.08
N LEU A 128 12.08 -26.85 -2.32
CA LEU A 128 13.18 -26.00 -2.76
C LEU A 128 13.91 -26.57 -3.99
N LYS A 129 14.19 -27.88 -4.01
CA LYS A 129 14.81 -28.54 -5.17
C LYS A 129 13.92 -28.44 -6.40
N LEU A 130 12.62 -28.64 -6.24
CA LEU A 130 11.66 -28.53 -7.33
C LEU A 130 11.63 -27.10 -7.88
N LEU A 131 11.60 -26.10 -7.01
CA LEU A 131 11.64 -24.69 -7.38
C LEU A 131 12.97 -24.32 -8.08
N GLN A 132 14.10 -24.85 -7.59
CA GLN A 132 15.41 -24.64 -8.22
C GLN A 132 15.50 -25.26 -9.62
N ARG A 133 14.93 -26.46 -9.82
CA ARG A 133 14.86 -27.09 -11.15
C ARG A 133 14.00 -26.29 -12.12
N ALA A 134 12.91 -25.71 -11.63
CA ALA A 134 12.01 -24.89 -12.42
C ALA A 134 12.58 -23.49 -12.75
N ASN A 135 13.53 -23.01 -11.94
CA ASN A 135 14.17 -21.70 -12.09
C ASN A 135 15.70 -21.84 -12.08
N PRO A 136 16.30 -22.41 -13.15
CA PRO A 136 17.74 -22.60 -13.23
C PRO A 136 18.48 -21.26 -13.20
N GLY A 137 19.53 -21.17 -12.39
CA GLY A 137 20.34 -19.96 -12.24
C GLY A 137 19.86 -18.98 -11.17
N VAL A 138 18.73 -19.24 -10.51
CA VAL A 138 18.29 -18.47 -9.35
C VAL A 138 18.99 -18.97 -8.10
N GLU A 139 19.50 -18.03 -7.31
CA GLU A 139 20.26 -18.31 -6.09
C GLU A 139 19.36 -18.88 -4.98
N ILE A 140 19.89 -19.81 -4.18
CA ILE A 140 19.13 -20.47 -3.11
C ILE A 140 18.50 -19.47 -2.10
N PRO A 141 19.17 -18.38 -1.69
CA PRO A 141 18.56 -17.36 -0.83
C PRO A 141 17.29 -16.73 -1.42
N GLU A 142 17.26 -16.45 -2.72
CA GLU A 142 16.09 -15.88 -3.42
C GLU A 142 14.96 -16.91 -3.47
N LEU A 143 15.27 -18.17 -3.81
CA LEU A 143 14.27 -19.25 -3.76
C LEU A 143 13.66 -19.41 -2.36
N ARG A 144 14.46 -19.31 -1.30
CA ARG A 144 13.97 -19.35 0.09
C ARG A 144 13.11 -18.14 0.45
N ALA A 145 13.46 -16.94 -0.04
CA ALA A 145 12.64 -15.75 0.14
C ALA A 145 11.28 -15.92 -0.54
N HIS A 146 11.27 -16.41 -1.78
CA HIS A 146 10.05 -16.71 -2.52
C HIS A 146 9.20 -17.80 -1.83
N MET A 147 9.80 -18.85 -1.27
CA MET A 147 9.06 -19.83 -0.47
C MET A 147 8.39 -19.21 0.77
N ARG A 148 9.04 -18.25 1.45
CA ARG A 148 8.38 -17.51 2.55
C ARG A 148 7.19 -16.70 2.04
N TYR A 149 7.33 -16.06 0.89
CA TYR A 149 6.22 -15.38 0.20
C TYR A 149 5.06 -16.34 -0.08
N LEU A 150 5.32 -17.51 -0.67
CA LEU A 150 4.29 -18.53 -0.94
C LEU A 150 3.59 -19.00 0.35
N SER A 151 4.34 -19.16 1.44
CA SER A 151 3.76 -19.58 2.73
C SER A 151 2.82 -18.54 3.36
N ARG A 152 2.91 -17.27 2.91
CA ARG A 152 2.08 -16.15 3.38
C ARG A 152 0.93 -15.83 2.42
N GLY A 153 0.58 -16.73 1.48
CA GLY A 153 -0.45 -16.50 0.48
C GLY A 153 -1.79 -16.03 1.06
N ALA A 154 -2.30 -16.67 2.11
CA ALA A 154 -3.55 -16.28 2.76
C ALA A 154 -3.49 -14.88 3.40
N GLU A 155 -2.36 -14.51 4.00
CA GLU A 155 -2.16 -13.19 4.60
C GLU A 155 -2.09 -12.09 3.51
N LEU A 156 -1.43 -12.39 2.39
CA LEU A 156 -1.37 -11.50 1.23
C LEU A 156 -2.76 -11.28 0.62
N GLU A 157 -3.53 -12.35 0.41
CA GLU A 157 -4.90 -12.24 -0.10
C GLU A 157 -5.79 -11.38 0.80
N GLN A 158 -5.71 -11.59 2.12
CA GLN A 158 -6.41 -10.77 3.10
C GLN A 158 -5.97 -9.31 3.03
N ALA A 159 -4.66 -9.03 2.88
CA ALA A 159 -4.15 -7.68 2.76
C ALA A 159 -4.63 -6.99 1.47
N ILE A 160 -4.65 -7.69 0.34
CA ILE A 160 -5.17 -7.19 -0.94
C ILE A 160 -6.67 -6.88 -0.80
N LEU A 161 -7.46 -7.80 -0.25
CA LEU A 161 -8.90 -7.59 -0.01
C LEU A 161 -9.15 -6.37 0.89
N ALA A 162 -8.43 -6.27 2.00
CA ALA A 162 -8.55 -5.15 2.93
C ALA A 162 -8.21 -3.81 2.27
N MET A 163 -7.13 -3.76 1.48
CA MET A 163 -6.77 -2.58 0.70
C MET A 163 -7.83 -2.25 -0.35
N ARG A 164 -8.34 -3.22 -1.10
CA ARG A 164 -9.41 -2.97 -2.09
C ARG A 164 -10.70 -2.42 -1.46
N MET A 165 -11.04 -2.83 -0.23
CA MET A 165 -12.27 -2.40 0.45
C MET A 165 -12.14 -1.08 1.23
N GLY A 166 -10.95 -0.76 1.76
CA GLY A 166 -10.76 0.38 2.68
C GLY A 166 -9.49 1.18 2.45
N GLY A 167 -8.80 0.92 1.34
CA GLY A 167 -7.51 1.49 1.01
C GLY A 167 -7.58 2.96 0.59
N PRO A 168 -6.42 3.62 0.53
CA PRO A 168 -6.31 5.00 0.09
C PRO A 168 -6.68 5.19 -1.39
N GLN A 169 -6.49 4.19 -2.24
CA GLN A 169 -6.70 4.26 -3.68
C GLN A 169 -8.15 4.49 -4.10
N LEU A 170 -9.13 4.16 -3.23
CA LEU A 170 -10.55 4.44 -3.46
C LEU A 170 -10.83 5.94 -3.65
N VAL A 171 -9.97 6.82 -3.14
CA VAL A 171 -10.09 8.26 -3.37
C VAL A 171 -9.87 8.63 -4.84
N TYR A 172 -8.98 7.92 -5.55
CA TYR A 172 -8.65 8.22 -6.94
C TYR A 172 -9.84 7.87 -7.84
N GLU A 173 -10.50 6.74 -7.58
CA GLU A 173 -11.73 6.35 -8.26
C GLU A 173 -12.85 7.37 -8.05
N GLN A 174 -13.00 7.86 -6.82
CA GLN A 174 -13.97 8.92 -6.50
C GLN A 174 -13.67 10.23 -7.23
N LEU A 175 -12.40 10.64 -7.28
CA LEU A 175 -12.01 11.85 -8.00
C LEU A 175 -12.19 11.72 -9.51
N ALA A 176 -11.83 10.57 -10.09
CA ALA A 176 -12.04 10.29 -11.51
C ALA A 176 -13.53 10.36 -11.86
N ALA A 177 -14.39 9.73 -11.07
CA ALA A 177 -15.84 9.77 -11.26
C ALA A 177 -16.42 11.19 -11.11
N LEU A 178 -15.87 12.01 -10.21
CA LEU A 178 -16.29 13.42 -10.05
C LEU A 178 -15.83 14.28 -11.24
N ALA A 179 -14.62 14.06 -11.76
CA ALA A 179 -14.10 14.75 -12.93
C ALA A 179 -14.94 14.45 -14.19
N GLU A 180 -15.34 13.19 -14.37
CA GLU A 180 -16.22 12.78 -15.48
C GLU A 180 -17.60 13.44 -15.41
N ARG A 181 -18.18 13.58 -14.21
CA ARG A 181 -19.49 14.23 -14.01
C ARG A 181 -19.45 15.74 -14.16
N SER A 182 -18.31 16.36 -13.90
CA SER A 182 -18.17 17.82 -13.93
C SER A 182 -17.98 18.38 -15.34
N GLY A 183 -17.82 17.52 -16.35
CA GLY A 183 -17.42 17.92 -17.70
C GLY A 183 -15.95 18.32 -17.70
N LYS A 184 -15.11 17.54 -18.38
CA LYS A 184 -13.67 17.73 -18.61
C LYS A 184 -13.35 19.23 -18.82
N ASP A 185 -12.44 19.82 -18.04
CA ASP A 185 -11.08 20.03 -18.60
C ASP A 185 -9.91 20.06 -17.59
N GLU A 186 -10.07 20.25 -16.27
CA GLU A 186 -8.88 20.56 -15.43
C GLU A 186 -8.32 19.44 -14.55
N LEU A 187 -9.08 18.39 -14.23
CA LEU A 187 -8.66 17.36 -13.26
C LEU A 187 -8.04 16.11 -13.88
N GLN A 188 -8.40 15.74 -15.11
CA GLN A 188 -7.93 14.49 -15.74
C GLN A 188 -6.49 14.56 -16.24
N GLU A 189 -6.02 15.73 -16.73
CA GLU A 189 -4.63 15.90 -17.16
C GLU A 189 -3.62 15.91 -16.00
N ARG A 190 -4.06 16.21 -14.77
CA ARG A 190 -3.16 16.38 -13.61
C ARG A 190 -2.88 15.09 -12.81
N PHE A 191 -3.70 14.05 -12.95
CA PHE A 191 -3.58 12.84 -12.13
C PHE A 191 -3.31 11.55 -12.91
N VAL A 192 -3.45 11.55 -14.24
CA VAL A 192 -3.26 10.35 -15.10
C VAL A 192 -1.98 10.45 -15.95
N GLY A 193 -1.30 11.60 -15.95
CA GLY A 193 -0.07 11.82 -16.71
C GLY A 193 1.19 11.68 -15.86
N ASN A 194 1.70 10.46 -15.72
CA ASN A 194 3.13 10.12 -15.64
C ASN A 194 3.33 8.62 -15.75
#